data_AF-A0A9P8K7Z3-F1
#
_entry.id   AF-A0A9P8K7Z3-F1
#
_cell.length_a   1.000
_cell.length_b   1.000
_cell.length_c   1.000
_cell.angle_alpha   90.00
_cell.angle_beta   90.00
_cell.angle_gamma   90.00
#
_symmetry.space_group_name_H-M   'P 1'
#
loop_
_entity.id
_entity.type
_entity.pdbx_description
1 polymer ?
#
loop_
_entity_poly.entity_id
_entity_poly.type
_entity_poly.pdbx_seq_one_letter_code
_entity_poly.pdbx_strand_id
1 'polypeptide(L)'
;MQPPSITDTNGTMPTLLSLPTEILCQIAEHVDGQDLIQMRLVCNSLYYASNKPFGIVYLTHRRHALIRKSIESLLEIVTHHSLGLYVKSITMTACYPLLLAEMPHDHATNNLRQEFVRSHEFVQLMKCVFENICKHQNSVHIGIGYSHERPFFCWSQVTDNRPTLFKPSYNKALGRILSAAVQANCHVRSLELSMHHYKFDVLHDALEQFLDPSRPPLRLTIHCVRKRIRELYHPYTIIYDQADKSLKLIGCDTYELAKAKEQSTIKRTLSFLLSQTTELVFENCYLCSIRTFLALDETLKEALTSVHMRQFIPCRSALHIAREHWSGVLRSLSELGGLKCFVIEDLRLPAWWILLHLPSNTDKHEISGEDVADQLKAFAALVAEDSMDHED
;
A
#
# COMPACT_ATOMS: atom_id res chain seq x y z
N MET A 1 10.22 -26.45 65.10
CA MET A 1 9.11 -25.67 64.50
C MET A 1 8.64 -26.42 63.27
N GLN A 2 7.50 -27.11 63.38
CA GLN A 2 6.81 -27.69 62.23
C GLN A 2 6.14 -26.57 61.42
N PRO A 3 6.07 -26.68 60.08
CA PRO A 3 5.26 -25.78 59.28
C PRO A 3 3.78 -26.02 59.60
N PRO A 4 2.91 -24.99 59.50
CA PRO A 4 1.49 -25.17 59.78
C PRO A 4 0.89 -26.10 58.71
N SER A 5 0.26 -27.17 59.17
CA SER A 5 -0.62 -28.00 58.36
C SER A 5 -1.90 -27.19 58.10
N ILE A 6 -2.09 -26.75 56.87
CA ILE A 6 -3.39 -26.25 56.40
C ILE A 6 -4.24 -27.49 56.13
N THR A 7 -5.00 -27.90 57.13
CA THR A 7 -6.12 -28.83 56.96
C THR A 7 -7.37 -28.00 56.71
N ASP A 8 -7.67 -27.72 55.44
CA ASP A 8 -9.02 -27.36 55.02
C ASP A 8 -9.70 -28.59 54.42
N THR A 9 -10.78 -28.97 55.08
CA THR A 9 -11.70 -30.04 54.73
C THR A 9 -12.41 -29.77 53.38
N ASN A 10 -12.35 -30.73 52.45
CA ASN A 10 -13.08 -30.79 51.16
C ASN A 10 -12.74 -29.77 50.05
N GLY A 11 -11.55 -29.16 50.03
CA GLY A 11 -11.14 -28.26 48.95
C GLY A 11 -10.61 -28.99 47.71
N THR A 12 -11.43 -29.22 46.71
CA THR A 12 -10.95 -29.54 45.34
C THR A 12 -10.02 -28.39 44.92
N MET A 13 -8.72 -28.64 44.73
CA MET A 13 -7.80 -27.66 44.13
C MET A 13 -8.48 -27.06 42.90
N PRO A 14 -8.54 -25.72 42.75
CA PRO A 14 -9.12 -25.12 41.56
C PRO A 14 -8.35 -25.63 40.35
N THR A 15 -8.98 -26.53 39.60
CA THR A 15 -8.45 -27.02 38.34
C THR A 15 -8.57 -25.88 37.32
N LEU A 16 -7.69 -25.86 36.31
CA LEU A 16 -7.71 -24.83 35.27
C LEU A 16 -9.13 -24.56 34.73
N LEU A 17 -9.92 -25.62 34.52
CA LEU A 17 -11.29 -25.54 33.99
C LEU A 17 -12.34 -25.05 35.01
N SER A 18 -12.01 -24.97 36.29
CA SER A 18 -12.86 -24.38 37.33
C SER A 18 -12.70 -22.85 37.44
N LEU A 19 -11.74 -22.27 36.71
CA LEU A 19 -11.55 -20.83 36.67
C LEU A 19 -12.68 -20.15 35.87
N PRO A 20 -13.06 -18.91 36.23
CA PRO A 20 -13.96 -18.10 35.42
C PRO A 20 -13.44 -17.92 33.99
N THR A 21 -14.36 -17.79 33.03
CA THR A 21 -14.03 -17.64 31.60
C THR A 21 -13.13 -16.45 31.35
N GLU A 22 -13.26 -15.36 32.11
CA GLU A 22 -12.43 -14.17 32.03
C GLU A 22 -10.96 -14.50 32.30
N ILE A 23 -10.70 -15.34 33.31
CA ILE A 23 -9.35 -15.78 33.67
C ILE A 23 -8.81 -16.74 32.61
N LEU A 24 -9.66 -17.64 32.08
CA LEU A 24 -9.27 -18.50 30.96
C LEU A 24 -8.89 -17.70 29.70
N CYS A 25 -9.63 -16.62 29.41
CA CYS A 25 -9.32 -15.70 28.31
C CYS A 25 -7.98 -14.99 28.54
N GLN A 26 -7.72 -14.49 29.75
CA GLN A 26 -6.44 -13.86 30.09
C GLN A 26 -5.27 -14.84 29.99
N ILE A 27 -5.46 -16.09 30.42
CA ILE A 27 -4.46 -17.15 30.25
C ILE A 27 -4.21 -17.36 28.75
N ALA A 28 -5.26 -17.50 27.95
CA ALA A 28 -5.14 -17.69 26.51
C ALA A 28 -4.41 -16.53 25.80
N GLU A 29 -4.52 -15.30 26.28
CA GLU A 29 -3.80 -14.14 25.73
C GLU A 29 -2.27 -14.23 25.92
N HIS A 30 -1.79 -15.08 26.84
CA HIS A 30 -0.37 -15.32 27.11
C HIS A 30 0.15 -16.64 26.52
N VAL A 31 -0.69 -17.38 25.79
CA VAL A 31 -0.30 -18.64 25.15
C VAL A 31 0.32 -18.35 23.78
N ASP A 32 1.46 -18.97 23.51
CA ASP A 32 2.14 -18.87 22.22
C ASP A 32 1.27 -19.39 21.07
N GLY A 33 1.47 -18.84 19.87
CA GLY A 33 0.66 -19.18 18.70
C GLY A 33 0.49 -20.69 18.48
N GLN A 34 1.59 -21.44 18.51
CA GLN A 34 1.56 -22.90 18.26
C GLN A 34 0.71 -23.64 19.30
N ASP A 35 0.75 -23.19 20.55
CA ASP A 35 0.03 -23.80 21.66
C ASP A 35 -1.44 -23.38 21.68
N LEU A 36 -1.81 -22.24 21.08
CA LEU A 36 -3.21 -21.85 20.90
C LEU A 36 -3.98 -22.89 20.07
N ILE A 37 -3.32 -23.53 19.10
CA ILE A 37 -3.95 -24.61 18.32
C ILE A 37 -4.27 -25.79 19.24
N GLN A 38 -3.31 -26.19 20.08
CA GLN A 38 -3.48 -27.31 21.00
C GLN A 38 -4.53 -26.99 22.07
N MET A 39 -4.49 -25.79 22.64
CA MET A 39 -5.44 -25.30 23.64
C MET A 39 -6.88 -25.40 23.13
N ARG A 40 -7.12 -25.11 21.84
CA ARG A 40 -8.44 -25.23 21.20
C ARG A 40 -8.96 -26.66 21.08
N LEU A 41 -8.09 -27.65 21.11
CA LEU A 41 -8.46 -29.07 20.96
C LEU A 41 -8.76 -29.75 22.30
N VAL A 42 -8.41 -29.13 23.43
CA VAL A 42 -8.56 -29.74 24.76
C VAL A 42 -10.02 -29.86 25.18
N CYS A 43 -10.77 -28.75 25.19
CA CYS A 43 -12.18 -28.72 25.57
C CYS A 43 -12.89 -27.44 25.11
N ASN A 44 -14.21 -27.40 25.21
CA ASN A 44 -15.03 -26.25 24.78
C ASN A 44 -14.65 -24.94 25.50
N SER A 45 -14.40 -24.96 26.82
CA SER A 45 -14.04 -23.74 27.56
C SER A 45 -12.74 -23.12 27.05
N LEU A 46 -11.71 -23.95 26.82
CA LEU A 46 -10.43 -23.49 26.30
C LEU A 46 -10.51 -23.12 24.81
N TYR A 47 -11.35 -23.81 24.05
CA TYR A 47 -11.69 -23.44 22.67
C TYR A 47 -12.28 -22.02 22.59
N TYR A 48 -13.27 -21.71 23.44
CA TYR A 48 -13.88 -20.38 23.43
C TYR A 48 -12.94 -19.31 23.97
N ALA A 49 -12.23 -19.58 25.07
CA ALA A 49 -11.28 -18.65 25.67
C ALA A 49 -10.15 -18.26 24.70
N SER A 50 -9.69 -19.21 23.88
CA SER A 50 -8.61 -18.97 22.91
C SER A 50 -9.08 -18.39 21.56
N ASN A 51 -10.38 -18.23 21.30
CA ASN A 51 -10.88 -17.72 20.02
C ASN A 51 -10.28 -16.36 19.63
N LYS A 52 -10.21 -15.44 20.59
CA LYS A 52 -9.67 -14.09 20.37
C LYS A 52 -8.16 -14.12 20.04
N PRO A 53 -7.28 -14.64 20.91
CA PRO A 53 -5.86 -14.69 20.60
C PRO A 53 -5.57 -15.53 19.35
N PHE A 54 -6.28 -16.65 19.15
CA PHE A 54 -6.15 -17.45 17.93
C PHE A 54 -6.51 -16.66 16.66
N GLY A 55 -7.66 -15.98 16.68
CA GLY A 55 -8.12 -15.17 15.57
C GLY A 55 -7.15 -14.03 15.25
N ILE A 56 -6.63 -13.35 16.28
CA ILE A 56 -5.64 -12.29 16.11
C ILE A 56 -4.35 -12.82 15.47
N VAL A 57 -3.80 -13.93 15.99
CA VAL A 57 -2.52 -14.48 15.52
C VAL A 57 -2.64 -15.06 14.10
N TYR A 58 -3.71 -15.81 13.81
CA TYR A 58 -3.78 -16.62 12.59
C TYR A 58 -4.69 -16.08 11.50
N LEU A 59 -5.68 -15.25 11.85
CA LEU A 59 -6.74 -14.86 10.92
C LEU A 59 -6.69 -13.37 10.53
N THR A 60 -5.99 -12.53 11.28
CA THR A 60 -5.91 -11.08 10.99
C THR A 60 -5.43 -10.75 9.59
N HIS A 61 -4.37 -11.43 9.14
CA HIS A 61 -3.74 -11.22 7.83
C HIS A 61 -3.81 -12.51 7.01
N ARG A 62 -4.70 -12.53 6.02
CA ARG A 62 -4.94 -13.71 5.19
C ARG A 62 -4.30 -13.56 3.82
N ARG A 63 -3.39 -14.47 3.48
CA ARG A 63 -2.75 -14.51 2.16
C ARG A 63 -3.26 -15.70 1.36
N HIS A 64 -3.87 -15.44 0.21
CA HIS A 64 -4.56 -16.46 -0.60
C HIS A 64 -4.06 -16.45 -2.04
N ALA A 65 -3.94 -17.66 -2.61
CA ALA A 65 -3.70 -17.84 -4.03
C ALA A 65 -5.00 -17.68 -4.83
N LEU A 66 -4.89 -17.24 -6.08
CA LEU A 66 -6.02 -17.12 -7.01
C LEU A 66 -6.43 -18.47 -7.61
N ILE A 67 -6.84 -19.39 -6.74
CA ILE A 67 -7.37 -20.71 -7.09
C ILE A 67 -8.66 -20.93 -6.32
N ARG A 68 -9.61 -21.65 -6.91
CA ARG A 68 -10.93 -21.94 -6.33
C ARG A 68 -10.86 -22.34 -4.85
N LYS A 69 -10.14 -23.42 -4.54
CA LYS A 69 -10.06 -23.96 -3.18
C LYS A 69 -9.53 -22.96 -2.14
N SER A 70 -8.56 -22.12 -2.54
CA SER A 70 -8.01 -21.07 -1.66
C SER A 70 -9.06 -20.00 -1.37
N ILE A 71 -9.88 -19.62 -2.35
CA ILE A 71 -10.96 -18.64 -2.18
C ILE A 71 -12.14 -19.27 -1.40
N GLU A 72 -12.46 -20.53 -1.63
CA GLU A 72 -13.47 -21.28 -0.84
C GLU A 72 -13.07 -21.35 0.64
N SER A 73 -11.81 -21.66 0.95
CA SER A 73 -11.34 -21.62 2.35
C SER A 73 -11.35 -20.22 2.95
N LEU A 74 -11.10 -19.17 2.15
CA LEU A 74 -11.30 -17.79 2.63
C LEU A 74 -12.76 -17.55 2.98
N LEU A 75 -13.69 -17.99 2.12
CA LEU A 75 -15.13 -17.89 2.36
C LEU A 75 -15.54 -18.62 3.64
N GLU A 76 -15.05 -19.83 3.88
CA GLU A 76 -15.30 -20.59 5.11
C GLU A 76 -14.86 -19.81 6.35
N ILE A 77 -13.65 -19.22 6.32
CA ILE A 77 -13.12 -18.42 7.44
C ILE A 77 -14.01 -17.21 7.71
N VAL A 78 -14.35 -16.42 6.68
CA VAL A 78 -15.15 -15.19 6.88
C VAL A 78 -16.61 -15.49 7.21
N THR A 79 -17.13 -16.66 6.86
CA THR A 79 -18.48 -17.10 7.23
C THR A 79 -18.56 -17.57 8.68
N HIS A 80 -17.43 -17.93 9.30
CA HIS A 80 -17.41 -18.42 10.67
C HIS A 80 -17.86 -17.34 11.67
N HIS A 81 -18.88 -17.66 12.47
CA HIS A 81 -19.54 -16.68 13.36
C HIS A 81 -18.59 -15.98 14.34
N SER A 82 -17.66 -16.71 14.97
CA SER A 82 -16.72 -16.15 15.95
C SER A 82 -15.34 -15.82 15.40
N LEU A 83 -14.96 -16.35 14.24
CA LEU A 83 -13.60 -16.25 13.72
C LEU A 83 -13.50 -15.29 12.54
N GLY A 84 -14.57 -15.16 11.74
CA GLY A 84 -14.61 -14.26 10.59
C GLY A 84 -14.40 -12.79 10.96
N LEU A 85 -14.82 -12.40 12.17
CA LEU A 85 -14.63 -11.04 12.70
C LEU A 85 -13.17 -10.63 12.87
N TYR A 86 -12.24 -11.59 12.93
CA TYR A 86 -10.81 -11.29 13.03
C TYR A 86 -10.14 -11.06 11.69
N VAL A 87 -10.79 -11.36 10.56
CA VAL A 87 -10.18 -11.10 9.24
C VAL A 87 -10.18 -9.60 8.97
N LYS A 88 -9.00 -8.97 9.07
CA LYS A 88 -8.82 -7.52 8.84
C LYS A 88 -8.11 -7.24 7.52
N SER A 89 -7.30 -8.15 7.01
CA SER A 89 -6.49 -7.97 5.81
C SER A 89 -6.53 -9.21 4.94
N ILE A 90 -6.71 -8.99 3.63
CA ILE A 90 -6.75 -10.03 2.62
C ILE A 90 -5.78 -9.67 1.51
N THR A 91 -4.73 -10.47 1.34
CA THR A 91 -3.76 -10.33 0.26
C THR A 91 -3.96 -11.44 -0.76
N MET A 92 -4.21 -11.06 -2.02
CA MET A 92 -4.33 -11.95 -3.16
C MET A 92 -3.03 -11.98 -3.95
N THR A 93 -2.45 -13.16 -4.05
CA THR A 93 -1.23 -13.36 -4.82
C THR A 93 -1.56 -13.47 -6.30
N ALA A 94 -1.29 -12.41 -7.04
CA ALA A 94 -1.68 -12.28 -8.44
C ALA A 94 -0.67 -12.87 -9.43
N CYS A 95 -0.21 -14.09 -9.15
CA CYS A 95 0.72 -14.81 -10.02
C CYS A 95 0.39 -16.29 -10.14
N TYR A 96 0.69 -16.87 -11.30
CA TYR A 96 0.63 -18.31 -11.54
C TYR A 96 2.05 -18.87 -11.62
N PRO A 97 2.32 -20.04 -11.04
CA PRO A 97 3.61 -20.69 -11.22
C PRO A 97 3.82 -21.07 -12.69
N LEU A 98 4.95 -20.66 -13.25
CA LEU A 98 5.50 -21.23 -14.47
C LEU A 98 6.43 -22.35 -14.01
N LEU A 99 5.99 -23.59 -14.17
CA LEU A 99 6.87 -24.74 -13.97
C LEU A 99 7.88 -24.74 -15.12
N LEU A 100 9.17 -24.84 -14.79
CA LEU A 100 10.30 -24.73 -15.72
C LEU A 100 10.43 -25.90 -16.72
N ALA A 101 9.40 -26.72 -16.86
CA ALA A 101 9.34 -27.76 -17.87
C ALA A 101 8.01 -27.61 -18.61
N GLU A 102 8.11 -27.28 -19.89
CA GLU A 102 7.06 -27.47 -20.88
C GLU A 102 6.77 -28.99 -20.97
N MET A 103 6.06 -29.53 -19.98
CA MET A 103 5.47 -30.86 -20.05
C MET A 103 4.06 -30.70 -20.64
N PRO A 104 3.66 -31.50 -21.65
CA PRO A 104 2.40 -31.32 -22.38
C PRO A 104 1.12 -31.37 -21.53
N HIS A 105 1.21 -31.85 -20.28
CA HIS A 105 0.05 -32.05 -19.40
C HIS A 105 -0.31 -30.86 -18.50
N ASP A 106 0.53 -29.82 -18.37
CA ASP A 106 0.34 -28.74 -17.37
C ASP A 106 -0.19 -27.41 -17.93
N HIS A 107 -0.32 -27.31 -19.27
CA HIS A 107 -1.01 -26.19 -19.91
C HIS A 107 -2.49 -26.14 -19.51
N ALA A 108 -3.12 -27.30 -19.29
CA ALA A 108 -4.51 -27.41 -18.85
C ALA A 108 -4.72 -26.78 -17.47
N THR A 109 -3.83 -27.05 -16.49
CA THR A 109 -3.95 -26.55 -15.11
C THR A 109 -3.78 -25.03 -15.04
N ASN A 110 -2.84 -24.48 -15.79
CA ASN A 110 -2.64 -23.03 -15.88
C ASN A 110 -3.74 -22.32 -16.70
N ASN A 111 -4.37 -23.01 -17.65
CA ASN A 111 -5.57 -22.53 -18.34
C ASN A 111 -6.78 -22.53 -17.40
N LEU A 112 -7.03 -23.61 -16.66
CA LEU A 112 -8.13 -23.73 -15.69
C LEU A 112 -8.06 -22.67 -14.59
N ARG A 113 -6.87 -22.33 -14.09
CA ARG A 113 -6.70 -21.25 -13.10
C ARG A 113 -7.02 -19.87 -13.68
N GLN A 114 -6.60 -19.63 -14.92
CA GLN A 114 -6.94 -18.40 -15.62
C GLN A 114 -8.43 -18.33 -15.99
N GLU A 115 -9.05 -19.45 -16.30
CA GLU A 115 -10.49 -19.58 -16.55
C GLU A 115 -11.28 -19.31 -15.27
N PHE A 116 -10.86 -19.85 -14.13
CA PHE A 116 -11.50 -19.56 -12.85
C PHE A 116 -11.48 -18.07 -12.55
N VAL A 117 -10.33 -17.39 -12.58
CA VAL A 117 -10.28 -15.93 -12.33
C VAL A 117 -11.12 -15.14 -13.34
N ARG A 118 -11.26 -15.63 -14.58
CA ARG A 118 -12.11 -15.02 -15.62
C ARG A 118 -13.59 -15.38 -15.50
N SER A 119 -13.94 -16.37 -14.69
CA SER A 119 -15.31 -16.84 -14.55
C SER A 119 -16.18 -15.83 -13.79
N HIS A 120 -17.49 -15.85 -14.05
CA HIS A 120 -18.45 -15.12 -13.23
C HIS A 120 -18.47 -15.67 -11.79
N GLU A 121 -18.23 -16.96 -11.63
CA GLU A 121 -18.17 -17.64 -10.35
C GLU A 121 -17.09 -17.08 -9.42
N PHE A 122 -15.90 -16.74 -9.92
CA PHE A 122 -14.88 -16.08 -9.10
C PHE A 122 -15.36 -14.74 -8.52
N VAL A 123 -16.08 -13.94 -9.33
CA VAL A 123 -16.65 -12.67 -8.87
C VAL A 123 -17.70 -12.91 -7.80
N GLN A 124 -18.58 -13.91 -7.99
CA GLN A 124 -19.60 -14.27 -7.01
C GLN A 124 -18.99 -14.77 -5.70
N LEU A 125 -17.97 -15.64 -5.76
CA LEU A 125 -17.26 -16.10 -4.56
C LEU A 125 -16.60 -14.95 -3.80
N MET A 126 -15.90 -14.05 -4.50
CA MET A 126 -15.29 -12.87 -3.88
C MET A 126 -16.35 -11.93 -3.31
N LYS A 127 -17.49 -11.76 -3.99
CA LYS A 127 -18.61 -10.96 -3.48
C LYS A 127 -19.13 -11.54 -2.17
N CYS A 128 -19.38 -12.85 -2.12
CA CYS A 128 -19.77 -13.55 -0.89
C CYS A 128 -18.73 -13.39 0.22
N VAL A 129 -17.43 -13.44 -0.10
CA VAL A 129 -16.37 -13.18 0.88
C VAL A 129 -16.54 -11.78 1.48
N PHE A 130 -16.67 -10.75 0.65
CA PHE A 130 -16.83 -9.37 1.10
C PHE A 130 -18.13 -9.14 1.86
N GLU A 131 -19.26 -9.70 1.40
CA GLU A 131 -20.55 -9.62 2.11
C GLU A 131 -20.44 -10.19 3.52
N ASN A 132 -19.75 -11.32 3.71
CA ASN A 132 -19.57 -11.91 5.04
C ASN A 132 -18.63 -11.07 5.92
N ILE A 133 -17.59 -10.44 5.35
CA ILE A 133 -16.78 -9.45 6.08
C ILE A 133 -17.65 -8.27 6.54
N CYS A 134 -18.53 -7.77 5.68
CA CYS A 134 -19.46 -6.69 6.00
C CYS A 134 -20.43 -7.08 7.14
N LYS A 135 -20.93 -8.33 7.15
CA LYS A 135 -21.80 -8.83 8.23
C LYS A 135 -21.13 -8.76 9.61
N HIS A 136 -19.81 -8.90 9.65
CA HIS A 136 -19.00 -8.75 10.87
C HIS A 136 -18.65 -7.29 11.19
N GLN A 137 -19.20 -6.31 10.45
CA GLN A 137 -18.90 -4.87 10.57
C GLN A 137 -17.41 -4.56 10.45
N ASN A 138 -16.68 -5.38 9.69
CA ASN A 138 -15.26 -5.19 9.47
C ASN A 138 -15.03 -4.26 8.28
N SER A 139 -14.07 -3.34 8.44
CA SER A 139 -13.34 -2.81 7.30
C SER A 139 -12.22 -3.78 6.91
N VAL A 140 -11.84 -3.77 5.63
CA VAL A 140 -10.81 -4.68 5.10
C VAL A 140 -9.69 -3.92 4.41
N HIS A 141 -8.46 -4.39 4.63
CA HIS A 141 -7.33 -4.06 3.77
C HIS A 141 -7.28 -5.08 2.64
N ILE A 142 -7.19 -4.62 1.39
CA ILE A 142 -7.04 -5.49 0.23
C ILE A 142 -5.64 -5.30 -0.33
N GLY A 143 -4.84 -6.37 -0.31
CA GLY A 143 -3.56 -6.44 -0.99
C GLY A 143 -3.70 -7.22 -2.30
N ILE A 144 -3.20 -6.71 -3.43
CA ILE A 144 -3.13 -7.46 -4.69
C ILE A 144 -1.75 -7.26 -5.27
N GLY A 145 -0.97 -8.33 -5.37
CA GLY A 145 0.40 -8.16 -5.81
C GLY A 145 1.20 -9.43 -5.87
N TYR A 146 2.50 -9.22 -5.97
CA TYR A 146 3.48 -10.29 -5.95
C TYR A 146 4.25 -10.18 -4.63
N SER A 147 3.95 -11.06 -3.68
CA SER A 147 4.74 -11.17 -2.46
C SER A 147 5.83 -12.24 -2.66
N HIS A 148 7.07 -11.91 -2.30
CA HIS A 148 8.15 -12.89 -2.20
C HIS A 148 8.06 -13.69 -0.89
N GLU A 149 7.23 -13.25 0.06
CA GLU A 149 7.14 -13.83 1.38
C GLU A 149 6.15 -15.01 1.42
N ARG A 150 6.62 -16.11 2.00
CA ARG A 150 5.88 -17.35 2.19
C ARG A 150 5.29 -17.43 3.60
N PRO A 151 4.28 -18.29 3.82
CA PRO A 151 3.55 -19.13 2.86
C PRO A 151 2.16 -18.57 2.48
N PHE A 152 1.73 -18.82 1.24
CA PHE A 152 0.34 -18.57 0.82
C PHE A 152 -0.53 -19.76 1.20
N PHE A 153 -1.77 -19.51 1.65
CA PHE A 153 -2.68 -20.58 2.02
C PHE A 153 -3.00 -21.46 0.80
N CYS A 154 -3.05 -22.79 1.01
CA CYS A 154 -3.21 -23.83 -0.01
C CYS A 154 -2.09 -23.94 -1.07
N TRP A 155 -0.96 -23.25 -0.93
CA TRP A 155 0.12 -23.32 -1.93
C TRP A 155 0.76 -24.71 -2.07
N SER A 156 0.91 -25.44 -0.96
CA SER A 156 1.43 -26.81 -0.95
C SER A 156 0.55 -27.80 -1.71
N GLN A 157 -0.71 -27.46 -2.00
CA GLN A 157 -1.63 -28.28 -2.77
C GLN A 157 -1.56 -27.99 -4.29
N VAL A 158 -0.77 -26.99 -4.68
CA VAL A 158 -0.66 -26.48 -6.06
C VAL A 158 0.60 -27.03 -6.73
N THR A 159 1.69 -27.16 -5.98
CA THR A 159 2.99 -27.67 -6.46
C THR A 159 3.79 -28.22 -5.28
N ASP A 160 4.36 -29.42 -5.40
CA ASP A 160 5.37 -29.91 -4.44
C ASP A 160 6.69 -29.13 -4.57
N ASN A 161 7.00 -28.69 -5.79
CA ASN A 161 8.23 -27.98 -6.12
C ASN A 161 8.05 -26.46 -6.09
N ARG A 162 9.06 -25.76 -5.57
CA ARG A 162 9.11 -24.28 -5.61
C ARG A 162 9.08 -23.81 -7.07
N PRO A 163 8.06 -23.08 -7.52
CA PRO A 163 8.10 -22.44 -8.82
C PRO A 163 9.13 -21.32 -8.77
N THR A 164 10.09 -21.36 -9.68
CA THR A 164 11.16 -20.37 -9.85
C THR A 164 10.73 -19.20 -10.73
N LEU A 165 9.66 -19.40 -11.52
CA LEU A 165 9.11 -18.42 -12.45
C LEU A 165 7.62 -18.25 -12.20
N PHE A 166 7.14 -17.03 -12.40
CA PHE A 166 5.76 -16.66 -12.15
C PHE A 166 5.21 -15.86 -13.33
N LYS A 167 4.01 -16.22 -13.80
CA LYS A 167 3.24 -15.46 -14.78
C LYS A 167 2.28 -14.51 -14.06
N PRO A 168 2.43 -13.18 -14.22
CA PRO A 168 1.52 -12.22 -13.59
C PRO A 168 0.09 -12.37 -14.11
N SER A 169 -0.90 -12.47 -13.22
CA SER A 169 -2.34 -12.47 -13.54
C SER A 169 -3.05 -11.18 -13.13
N TYR A 170 -2.30 -10.26 -12.51
CA TYR A 170 -2.70 -8.99 -11.94
C TYR A 170 -3.94 -8.34 -12.55
N ASN A 171 -3.90 -7.91 -13.82
CA ASN A 171 -4.98 -7.14 -14.45
C ASN A 171 -6.33 -7.88 -14.44
N LYS A 172 -6.32 -9.21 -14.62
CA LYS A 172 -7.55 -10.01 -14.68
C LYS A 172 -8.18 -10.16 -13.31
N ALA A 173 -7.35 -10.27 -12.27
CA ALA A 173 -7.79 -10.43 -10.89
C ALA A 173 -8.19 -9.09 -10.26
N LEU A 174 -7.41 -8.03 -10.49
CA LEU A 174 -7.61 -6.70 -9.92
C LEU A 174 -9.04 -6.21 -10.13
N GLY A 175 -9.44 -6.01 -11.39
CA GLY A 175 -10.76 -5.44 -11.69
C GLY A 175 -11.91 -6.27 -11.14
N ARG A 176 -11.75 -7.60 -11.10
CA ARG A 176 -12.79 -8.51 -10.59
C ARG A 176 -12.90 -8.51 -9.08
N ILE A 177 -11.78 -8.48 -8.37
CA ILE A 177 -11.75 -8.38 -6.90
C ILE A 177 -12.33 -7.02 -6.48
N LEU A 178 -11.88 -5.95 -7.14
CA LEU A 178 -12.35 -4.59 -6.87
C LEU A 178 -13.85 -4.45 -7.17
N SER A 179 -14.31 -4.94 -8.32
CA SER A 179 -15.74 -4.94 -8.66
C SER A 179 -16.57 -5.75 -7.65
N ALA A 180 -16.09 -6.91 -7.20
CA ALA A 180 -16.77 -7.71 -6.18
C ALA A 180 -16.89 -6.96 -4.84
N ALA A 181 -15.83 -6.25 -4.41
CA ALA A 181 -15.84 -5.44 -3.19
C ALA A 181 -16.81 -4.26 -3.28
N VAL A 182 -16.86 -3.58 -4.43
CA VAL A 182 -17.83 -2.51 -4.70
C VAL A 182 -19.26 -3.07 -4.65
N GLN A 183 -19.54 -4.18 -5.34
CA GLN A 183 -20.87 -4.81 -5.39
C GLN A 183 -21.35 -5.32 -4.02
N ALA A 184 -20.42 -5.69 -3.13
CA ALA A 184 -20.72 -6.09 -1.75
C ALA A 184 -20.88 -4.89 -0.79
N ASN A 185 -20.75 -3.66 -1.29
CA ASN A 185 -20.68 -2.43 -0.49
C ASN A 185 -19.68 -2.55 0.68
N CYS A 186 -18.52 -3.15 0.40
CA CYS A 186 -17.52 -3.43 1.42
C CYS A 186 -16.70 -2.18 1.75
N HIS A 187 -16.56 -1.88 3.05
CA HIS A 187 -15.64 -0.85 3.52
C HIS A 187 -14.20 -1.32 3.32
N VAL A 188 -13.57 -0.86 2.24
CA VAL A 188 -12.15 -1.07 1.97
C VAL A 188 -11.37 0.11 2.55
N ARG A 189 -10.74 -0.08 3.72
CA ARG A 189 -9.99 1.00 4.39
C ARG A 189 -8.65 1.29 3.71
N SER A 190 -8.08 0.27 3.07
CA SER A 190 -6.83 0.43 2.35
C SER A 190 -6.70 -0.57 1.22
N LEU A 191 -6.05 -0.13 0.15
CA LEU A 191 -5.75 -0.90 -1.05
C LEU A 191 -4.26 -0.85 -1.32
N GLU A 192 -3.58 -1.99 -1.25
CA GLU A 192 -2.14 -2.10 -1.52
C GLU A 192 -1.90 -2.95 -2.77
N LEU A 193 -1.20 -2.36 -3.73
CA LEU A 193 -1.08 -2.92 -5.06
C LEU A 193 0.39 -3.03 -5.46
N SER A 194 0.79 -4.18 -6.02
CA SER A 194 2.08 -4.28 -6.72
C SER A 194 1.83 -4.38 -8.22
N MET A 195 2.15 -3.32 -8.96
CA MET A 195 1.85 -3.26 -10.39
C MET A 195 2.98 -2.68 -11.23
N HIS A 196 2.84 -2.86 -12.54
CA HIS A 196 3.70 -2.23 -13.53
C HIS A 196 3.00 -0.96 -14.04
N HIS A 197 3.76 0.07 -14.42
CA HIS A 197 3.24 1.35 -14.89
C HIS A 197 2.37 1.30 -16.16
N TYR A 198 2.34 0.18 -16.88
CA TYR A 198 1.50 -0.01 -18.08
C TYR A 198 0.20 -0.78 -17.80
N LYS A 199 -0.20 -0.92 -16.52
CA LYS A 199 -1.33 -1.76 -16.11
C LYS A 199 -2.37 -1.01 -15.27
N PHE A 200 -2.41 0.31 -15.42
CA PHE A 200 -3.29 1.20 -14.65
C PHE A 200 -4.72 1.29 -15.20
N ASP A 201 -4.99 0.78 -16.41
CA ASP A 201 -6.29 0.93 -17.09
C ASP A 201 -7.45 0.42 -16.22
N VAL A 202 -7.30 -0.78 -15.67
CA VAL A 202 -8.32 -1.42 -14.82
C VAL A 202 -8.42 -0.75 -13.43
N LEU A 203 -7.38 -0.03 -13.02
CA LEU A 203 -7.35 0.63 -11.72
C LEU A 203 -8.19 1.91 -11.73
N HIS A 204 -8.08 2.73 -12.77
CA HIS A 204 -8.72 4.04 -12.83
C HIS A 204 -10.24 3.94 -12.63
N ASP A 205 -10.94 3.13 -13.42
CA ASP A 205 -12.38 2.92 -13.32
C ASP A 205 -12.84 2.42 -11.93
N ALA A 206 -11.98 1.64 -11.26
CA ALA A 206 -12.27 1.15 -9.91
C ALA A 206 -12.02 2.23 -8.87
N LEU A 207 -10.98 3.07 -9.04
CA LEU A 207 -10.66 4.15 -8.11
C LEU A 207 -11.75 5.22 -8.08
N GLU A 208 -12.38 5.54 -9.20
CA GLU A 208 -13.53 6.46 -9.22
C GLU A 208 -14.65 5.99 -8.28
N GLN A 209 -14.91 4.68 -8.23
CA GLN A 209 -15.94 4.11 -7.37
C GLN A 209 -15.50 4.00 -5.90
N PHE A 210 -14.22 3.78 -5.63
CA PHE A 210 -13.71 3.68 -4.26
C PHE A 210 -13.47 5.03 -3.60
N LEU A 211 -13.07 6.05 -4.37
CA LEU A 211 -12.83 7.40 -3.90
C LEU A 211 -14.08 8.28 -3.98
N ASP A 212 -15.25 7.71 -4.25
CA ASP A 212 -16.52 8.41 -4.17
C ASP A 212 -16.70 9.05 -2.76
N PRO A 213 -16.99 10.36 -2.65
CA PRO A 213 -17.13 11.05 -1.36
C PRO A 213 -18.23 10.48 -0.44
N SER A 214 -19.18 9.72 -0.97
CA SER A 214 -20.20 9.01 -0.18
C SER A 214 -19.67 7.80 0.57
N ARG A 215 -18.43 7.36 0.27
CA ARG A 215 -17.78 6.21 0.90
C ARG A 215 -16.79 6.64 1.98
N PRO A 216 -16.49 5.73 2.93
CA PRO A 216 -15.42 5.96 3.90
C PRO A 216 -14.06 6.17 3.20
N PRO A 217 -13.18 7.01 3.78
CA PRO A 217 -11.89 7.32 3.18
C PRO A 217 -11.02 6.08 2.90
N LEU A 218 -10.46 6.02 1.71
CA LEU A 218 -9.52 4.98 1.29
C LEU A 218 -8.07 5.47 1.41
N ARG A 219 -7.20 4.61 1.93
CA ARG A 219 -5.75 4.72 1.73
C ARG A 219 -5.27 3.80 0.61
N LEU A 220 -4.76 4.38 -0.47
CA LEU A 220 -4.20 3.67 -1.62
C LEU A 220 -2.68 3.62 -1.53
N THR A 221 -2.08 2.47 -1.79
CA THR A 221 -0.63 2.27 -1.88
C THR A 221 -0.32 1.47 -3.14
N ILE A 222 0.50 2.01 -4.03
CA ILE A 222 0.89 1.38 -5.29
C ILE A 222 2.41 1.26 -5.35
N HIS A 223 2.90 0.03 -5.27
CA HIS A 223 4.28 -0.32 -5.52
C HIS A 223 4.51 -0.55 -7.01
N CYS A 224 5.18 0.40 -7.67
CA CYS A 224 5.56 0.31 -9.06
C CYS A 224 6.87 -0.48 -9.19
N VAL A 225 6.77 -1.74 -9.64
CA VAL A 225 7.90 -2.68 -9.73
C VAL A 225 8.61 -2.63 -11.09
N ARG A 226 9.95 -2.76 -11.07
CA ARG A 226 10.81 -2.76 -12.26
C ARG A 226 10.55 -3.99 -13.14
N LYS A 227 10.43 -3.81 -14.46
CA LYS A 227 10.62 -4.89 -15.44
C LYS A 227 12.04 -4.80 -16.00
N ARG A 228 12.73 -5.93 -16.11
CA ARG A 228 14.12 -6.04 -16.61
C ARG A 228 14.34 -5.52 -18.04
N ILE A 229 13.33 -5.00 -18.73
CA ILE A 229 13.38 -4.67 -20.15
C ILE A 229 12.84 -3.24 -20.34
N ARG A 230 13.76 -2.28 -20.12
CA ARG A 230 13.77 -0.83 -20.45
C ARG A 230 12.61 0.07 -19.96
N GLU A 231 13.00 1.32 -19.66
CA GLU A 231 12.20 2.53 -19.39
C GLU A 231 11.87 2.93 -17.93
N LEU A 232 12.25 2.18 -16.89
CA LEU A 232 12.30 2.74 -15.52
C LEU A 232 13.58 2.31 -14.80
N TYR A 233 14.32 3.29 -14.28
CA TYR A 233 15.59 3.05 -13.59
C TYR A 233 15.41 2.57 -12.14
N HIS A 234 14.33 2.96 -11.45
CA HIS A 234 14.12 2.69 -10.02
C HIS A 234 12.66 2.30 -9.69
N PRO A 235 12.43 1.32 -8.78
CA PRO A 235 11.10 1.08 -8.22
C PRO A 235 10.66 2.29 -7.38
N TYR A 236 9.38 2.61 -7.42
CA TYR A 236 8.82 3.71 -6.64
C TYR A 236 7.46 3.33 -6.07
N THR A 237 7.03 4.07 -5.05
CA THR A 237 5.72 3.86 -4.40
C THR A 237 4.90 5.13 -4.49
N ILE A 238 3.63 5.00 -4.85
CA ILE A 238 2.63 6.06 -4.78
C ILE A 238 1.73 5.74 -3.59
N ILE A 239 1.55 6.68 -2.67
CA ILE A 239 0.61 6.56 -1.56
C ILE A 239 -0.37 7.72 -1.65
N TYR A 240 -1.66 7.43 -1.68
CA TYR A 240 -2.71 8.44 -1.61
C TYR A 240 -3.57 8.17 -0.39
N ASP A 241 -3.74 9.16 0.47
CA ASP A 241 -4.62 9.09 1.63
C ASP A 241 -5.79 10.05 1.44
N GLN A 242 -6.99 9.49 1.22
CA GLN A 242 -8.18 10.30 0.96
C GLN A 242 -8.62 11.11 2.18
N ALA A 243 -8.33 10.63 3.41
CA ALA A 243 -8.71 11.34 4.62
C ALA A 243 -7.92 12.65 4.76
N ASP A 244 -6.62 12.59 4.47
CA ASP A 244 -5.70 13.72 4.55
C ASP A 244 -5.63 14.51 3.23
N LYS A 245 -6.26 13.99 2.16
CA LYS A 245 -6.10 14.47 0.78
C LYS A 245 -4.62 14.64 0.41
N SER A 246 -3.81 13.67 0.83
CA SER A 246 -2.37 13.71 0.64
C SER A 246 -1.92 12.70 -0.41
N LEU A 247 -1.01 13.13 -1.28
CA LEU A 247 -0.35 12.28 -2.26
C LEU A 247 1.15 12.27 -1.99
N LYS A 248 1.68 11.07 -1.71
CA LYS A 248 3.10 10.86 -1.46
C LYS A 248 3.72 10.01 -2.56
N LEU A 249 4.79 10.51 -3.16
CA LEU A 249 5.61 9.83 -4.15
C LEU A 249 6.95 9.48 -3.52
N ILE A 250 7.29 8.20 -3.48
CA ILE A 250 8.50 7.68 -2.82
C ILE A 250 9.41 7.02 -3.84
N GLY A 251 10.66 7.48 -3.97
CA GLY A 251 11.63 6.88 -4.90
C GLY A 251 11.37 7.21 -6.38
N CYS A 252 10.46 8.14 -6.65
CA CYS A 252 9.99 8.42 -8.01
C CYS A 252 11.01 9.26 -8.79
N ASP A 253 11.23 8.89 -10.05
CA ASP A 253 11.93 9.72 -11.03
C ASP A 253 10.87 10.51 -11.83
N THR A 254 10.66 11.78 -11.49
CA THR A 254 9.56 12.57 -12.09
C THR A 254 9.75 12.78 -13.58
N TYR A 255 10.99 12.70 -14.07
CA TYR A 255 11.31 12.75 -15.50
C TYR A 255 10.75 11.56 -16.27
N GLU A 256 10.77 10.36 -15.68
CA GLU A 256 10.22 9.16 -16.32
C GLU A 256 8.69 9.19 -16.36
N LEU A 257 8.04 9.65 -15.28
CA LEU A 257 6.60 9.88 -15.28
C LEU A 257 6.18 10.92 -16.32
N ALA A 258 6.94 12.01 -16.41
CA ALA A 258 6.76 13.06 -17.41
C ALA A 258 6.82 12.51 -18.86
N LYS A 259 7.73 11.57 -19.13
CA LYS A 259 7.89 10.90 -20.43
C LYS A 259 6.82 9.86 -20.76
N ALA A 260 6.01 9.42 -19.80
CA ALA A 260 4.91 8.52 -20.10
C ALA A 260 3.99 9.16 -21.16
N LYS A 261 3.43 8.35 -22.08
CA LYS A 261 2.53 8.84 -23.12
C LYS A 261 1.40 9.65 -22.48
N GLU A 262 1.01 10.78 -23.07
CA GLU A 262 -0.01 11.69 -22.54
C GLU A 262 -1.33 10.98 -22.17
N GLN A 263 -1.75 10.05 -23.03
CA GLN A 263 -2.95 9.23 -22.83
C GLN A 263 -2.69 7.92 -22.06
N SER A 264 -1.53 7.80 -21.40
CA SER A 264 -1.23 6.62 -20.58
C SER A 264 -2.09 6.62 -19.32
N THR A 265 -2.46 5.44 -18.88
CA THR A 265 -3.36 5.27 -17.74
C THR A 265 -2.72 5.59 -16.40
N ILE A 266 -1.38 5.56 -16.32
CA ILE A 266 -0.66 6.11 -15.16
C ILE A 266 -0.83 7.62 -15.07
N LYS A 267 -0.73 8.36 -16.20
CA LYS A 267 -0.98 9.81 -16.19
C LYS A 267 -2.42 10.11 -15.81
N ARG A 268 -3.40 9.44 -16.42
CA ARG A 268 -4.82 9.59 -16.05
C ARG A 268 -5.08 9.31 -14.56
N THR A 269 -4.50 8.25 -14.02
CA THR A 269 -4.65 7.91 -12.60
C THR A 269 -4.00 8.96 -11.71
N LEU A 270 -2.79 9.41 -12.04
CA LEU A 270 -2.11 10.46 -11.27
C LEU A 270 -2.88 11.77 -11.33
N SER A 271 -3.35 12.22 -12.51
CA SER A 271 -4.20 13.40 -12.64
C SER A 271 -5.46 13.26 -11.77
N PHE A 272 -6.15 12.11 -11.79
CA PHE A 272 -7.32 11.87 -10.95
C PHE A 272 -7.05 11.94 -9.44
N LEU A 273 -5.89 11.45 -8.97
CA LEU A 273 -5.50 11.56 -7.56
C LEU A 273 -5.09 13.01 -7.23
N LEU A 274 -4.35 13.65 -8.12
CA LEU A 274 -3.85 15.02 -7.99
C LEU A 274 -4.97 16.05 -7.92
N SER A 275 -6.05 15.91 -8.70
CA SER A 275 -7.21 16.81 -8.66
C SER A 275 -7.94 16.86 -7.31
N GLN A 276 -7.69 15.89 -6.45
CA GLN A 276 -8.27 15.78 -5.10
C GLN A 276 -7.24 16.05 -3.99
N THR A 277 -5.98 16.31 -4.35
CA THR A 277 -4.86 16.42 -3.42
C THR A 277 -4.67 17.86 -2.93
N THR A 278 -4.56 18.04 -1.61
CA THR A 278 -4.21 19.32 -0.98
C THR A 278 -2.77 19.36 -0.47
N GLU A 279 -2.17 18.18 -0.22
CA GLU A 279 -0.78 18.04 0.23
C GLU A 279 -0.01 17.07 -0.68
N LEU A 280 1.09 17.52 -1.27
CA LEU A 280 1.94 16.72 -2.13
C LEU A 280 3.31 16.51 -1.49
N VAL A 281 3.68 15.24 -1.26
CA VAL A 281 4.94 14.86 -0.63
C VAL A 281 5.81 14.09 -1.62
N PHE A 282 7.02 14.58 -1.86
CA PHE A 282 8.07 13.86 -2.58
C PHE A 282 9.10 13.35 -1.56
N GLU A 283 9.35 12.04 -1.54
CA GLU A 283 10.33 11.43 -0.65
C GLU A 283 11.33 10.60 -1.46
N ASN A 284 12.63 10.86 -1.29
CA ASN A 284 13.68 10.13 -2.00
C ASN A 284 13.51 10.16 -3.54
N CYS A 285 12.97 11.27 -4.07
CA CYS A 285 12.68 11.44 -5.49
C CYS A 285 13.85 12.11 -6.24
N TYR A 286 13.87 11.92 -7.56
CA TYR A 286 14.71 12.68 -8.48
C TYR A 286 13.84 13.70 -9.23
N LEU A 287 14.16 14.99 -9.08
CA LEU A 287 13.34 16.10 -9.57
C LEU A 287 14.09 16.97 -10.58
N CYS A 288 14.34 16.44 -11.79
CA CYS A 288 14.98 17.22 -12.84
C CYS A 288 14.03 18.18 -13.59
N SER A 289 12.71 17.98 -13.50
CA SER A 289 11.69 18.87 -14.08
C SER A 289 10.34 18.65 -13.39
N ILE A 290 9.95 19.55 -12.48
CA ILE A 290 8.59 19.55 -11.92
C ILE A 290 7.58 20.07 -12.93
N ARG A 291 8.00 20.91 -13.88
CA ARG A 291 7.10 21.56 -14.85
C ARG A 291 6.25 20.53 -15.59
N THR A 292 6.87 19.42 -15.98
CA THR A 292 6.18 18.34 -16.68
C THR A 292 5.31 17.48 -15.76
N PHE A 293 5.58 17.49 -14.45
CA PHE A 293 4.75 16.83 -13.44
C PHE A 293 3.54 17.68 -13.05
N LEU A 294 3.70 18.99 -12.83
CA LEU A 294 2.59 19.90 -12.55
C LEU A 294 1.69 20.09 -13.78
N ALA A 295 2.23 19.96 -14.99
CA ALA A 295 1.44 19.91 -16.22
C ALA A 295 0.55 18.66 -16.35
N LEU A 296 0.64 17.69 -15.42
CA LEU A 296 -0.27 16.53 -15.43
C LEU A 296 -1.71 16.93 -15.10
N ASP A 297 -1.93 18.03 -14.39
CA ASP A 297 -3.26 18.49 -14.05
C ASP A 297 -3.29 20.00 -13.79
N GLU A 298 -3.97 20.75 -14.67
CA GLU A 298 -4.17 22.19 -14.50
C GLU A 298 -5.01 22.54 -13.26
N THR A 299 -5.85 21.60 -12.77
CA THR A 299 -6.67 21.80 -11.56
C THR A 299 -5.84 21.84 -10.26
N LEU A 300 -4.58 21.37 -10.30
CA LEU A 300 -3.65 21.47 -9.17
C LEU A 300 -3.39 22.91 -8.74
N LYS A 301 -3.51 23.87 -9.66
CA LYS A 301 -3.21 25.29 -9.40
C LYS A 301 -4.06 25.89 -8.27
N GLU A 302 -5.25 25.35 -8.06
CA GLU A 302 -6.21 25.90 -7.09
C GLU A 302 -6.32 25.04 -5.81
N ALA A 303 -6.21 23.72 -5.92
CA ALA A 303 -6.45 22.82 -4.79
C ALA A 303 -5.22 22.57 -3.90
N LEU A 304 -4.00 22.65 -4.47
CA LEU A 304 -2.79 22.27 -3.77
C LEU A 304 -2.34 23.37 -2.79
N THR A 305 -2.30 23.05 -1.50
CA THR A 305 -1.98 24.01 -0.43
C THR A 305 -0.59 23.79 0.18
N SER A 306 -0.05 22.59 0.06
CA SER A 306 1.24 22.23 0.66
C SER A 306 2.06 21.34 -0.28
N VAL A 307 3.34 21.65 -0.42
CA VAL A 307 4.32 20.81 -1.13
C VAL A 307 5.51 20.56 -0.23
N HIS A 308 5.83 19.28 -0.02
CA HIS A 308 6.93 18.85 0.83
C HIS A 308 7.90 17.97 0.02
N MET A 309 9.18 18.29 0.06
CA MET A 309 10.26 17.51 -0.54
C MET A 309 11.24 17.05 0.53
N ARG A 310 11.39 15.72 0.68
CA ARG A 310 12.21 15.06 1.70
C ARG A 310 13.25 14.15 1.05
N GLN A 311 14.47 14.12 1.58
CA GLN A 311 15.48 13.13 1.16
C GLN A 311 15.77 13.11 -0.35
N PHE A 312 15.52 14.22 -1.04
CA PHE A 312 15.52 14.23 -2.50
C PHE A 312 16.91 14.53 -3.08
N ILE A 313 17.07 14.18 -4.36
CA ILE A 313 18.24 14.53 -5.17
C ILE A 313 17.80 15.56 -6.20
N PRO A 314 18.21 16.83 -6.06
CA PRO A 314 17.72 17.92 -6.88
C PRO A 314 17.86 17.69 -8.40
N CYS A 315 19.03 17.35 -8.92
CA CYS A 315 19.21 17.23 -10.37
C CYS A 315 20.51 16.49 -10.75
N ARG A 316 20.47 15.49 -11.64
CA ARG A 316 21.71 14.79 -12.07
C ARG A 316 22.57 15.58 -13.05
N SER A 317 22.13 16.76 -13.49
CA SER A 317 22.84 17.59 -14.44
C SER A 317 23.98 18.38 -13.79
N ALA A 318 24.85 18.98 -14.60
CA ALA A 318 25.85 19.94 -14.14
C ALA A 318 25.19 21.13 -13.41
N LEU A 319 25.94 21.79 -12.52
CA LEU A 319 25.41 22.80 -11.60
C LEU A 319 24.57 23.89 -12.27
N HIS A 320 25.06 24.48 -13.37
CA HIS A 320 24.34 25.55 -14.09
C HIS A 320 23.00 25.04 -14.70
N ILE A 321 22.98 23.85 -15.29
CA ILE A 321 21.75 23.23 -15.81
C ILE A 321 20.79 22.88 -14.67
N ALA A 322 21.33 22.39 -13.55
CA ALA A 322 20.56 22.08 -12.36
C ALA A 322 19.90 23.34 -11.79
N ARG A 323 20.60 24.48 -11.79
CA ARG A 323 20.05 25.78 -11.38
C ARG A 323 18.92 26.24 -12.27
N GLU A 324 19.09 26.15 -13.59
CA GLU A 324 18.04 26.48 -14.55
C GLU A 324 16.79 25.62 -14.32
N HIS A 325 16.98 24.31 -14.15
CA HIS A 325 15.87 23.40 -13.84
C HIS A 325 15.16 23.78 -12.54
N TRP A 326 15.90 24.05 -11.46
CA TRP A 326 15.32 24.39 -10.15
C TRP A 326 14.67 25.77 -10.11
N SER A 327 15.23 26.75 -10.80
CA SER A 327 14.56 28.03 -11.03
C SER A 327 13.22 27.83 -11.73
N GLY A 328 13.19 26.97 -12.77
CA GLY A 328 11.95 26.58 -13.44
C GLY A 328 10.95 25.87 -12.51
N VAL A 329 11.43 24.98 -11.64
CA VAL A 329 10.62 24.28 -10.63
C VAL A 329 9.95 25.26 -9.68
N LEU A 330 10.75 26.14 -9.06
CA LEU A 330 10.27 27.14 -8.10
C LEU A 330 9.30 28.12 -8.75
N ARG A 331 9.56 28.53 -10.00
CA ARG A 331 8.64 29.37 -10.78
C ARG A 331 7.30 28.67 -11.02
N SER A 332 7.31 27.42 -11.46
CA SER A 332 6.06 26.66 -11.65
C SER A 332 5.29 26.46 -10.34
N LEU A 333 5.97 26.28 -9.21
CA LEU A 333 5.32 26.22 -7.89
C LEU A 333 4.74 27.58 -7.48
N SER A 334 5.40 28.69 -7.82
CA SER A 334 4.89 30.04 -7.55
C SER A 334 3.62 30.41 -8.33
N GLU A 335 3.33 29.68 -9.41
CA GLU A 335 2.10 29.84 -10.21
C GLU A 335 0.90 29.07 -9.60
N LEU A 336 1.12 28.29 -8.55
CA LEU A 336 0.06 27.59 -7.81
C LEU A 336 -0.60 28.57 -6.82
N GLY A 337 -1.68 29.21 -7.24
CA GLY A 337 -2.37 30.24 -6.44
C GLY A 337 -2.89 29.76 -5.08
N GLY A 338 -3.11 28.45 -4.91
CA GLY A 338 -3.53 27.86 -3.64
C GLY A 338 -2.40 27.54 -2.65
N LEU A 339 -1.13 27.64 -3.05
CA LEU A 339 0.00 27.15 -2.28
C LEU A 339 0.31 28.06 -1.07
N LYS A 340 0.25 27.47 0.14
CA LYS A 340 0.47 28.16 1.43
C LYS A 340 1.73 27.69 2.15
N CYS A 341 2.29 26.56 1.74
CA CYS A 341 3.47 25.99 2.35
C CYS A 341 4.32 25.24 1.33
N PHE A 342 5.62 25.50 1.33
CA PHE A 342 6.63 24.79 0.58
C PHE A 342 7.80 24.44 1.49
N VAL A 343 8.14 23.16 1.57
CA VAL A 343 9.19 22.65 2.44
C VAL A 343 10.17 21.78 1.67
N ILE A 344 11.46 22.05 1.87
CA ILE A 344 12.58 21.22 1.47
C ILE A 344 13.29 20.80 2.75
N GLU A 345 13.45 19.50 3.01
CA GLU A 345 14.22 19.01 4.15
C GLU A 345 15.04 17.76 3.83
N ASP A 346 16.10 17.58 4.62
CA ASP A 346 16.97 16.41 4.61
C ASP A 346 17.52 16.06 3.22
N LEU A 347 18.08 17.02 2.46
CA LEU A 347 18.70 16.69 1.17
C LEU A 347 19.66 15.50 1.31
N ARG A 348 19.61 14.56 0.37
CA ARG A 348 20.36 13.29 0.49
C ARG A 348 21.87 13.49 0.64
N LEU A 349 22.37 14.62 0.14
CA LEU A 349 23.75 15.03 0.27
C LEU A 349 23.76 16.52 0.66
N PRO A 350 24.38 16.92 1.78
CA PRO A 350 24.34 18.30 2.25
C PRO A 350 24.92 19.34 1.27
N ALA A 351 25.85 18.93 0.40
CA ALA A 351 26.42 19.79 -0.65
C ALA A 351 25.37 20.32 -1.64
N TRP A 352 24.19 19.71 -1.73
CA TRP A 352 23.15 20.12 -2.66
C TRP A 352 22.40 21.37 -2.22
N TRP A 353 22.54 21.81 -0.97
CA TRP A 353 22.01 23.10 -0.55
C TRP A 353 22.67 24.27 -1.28
N ILE A 354 23.93 24.11 -1.70
CA ILE A 354 24.67 25.11 -2.49
C ILE A 354 24.00 25.35 -3.85
N LEU A 355 23.35 24.34 -4.43
CA LEU A 355 22.56 24.50 -5.66
C LEU A 355 21.48 25.57 -5.48
N LEU A 356 20.91 25.64 -4.28
CA LEU A 356 19.83 26.53 -3.91
C LEU A 356 20.33 27.81 -3.24
N HIS A 357 21.63 28.11 -3.29
CA HIS A 357 22.28 29.21 -2.54
C HIS A 357 22.00 29.17 -1.03
N LEU A 358 21.86 27.97 -0.47
CA LEU A 358 21.66 27.73 0.96
C LEU A 358 22.93 27.11 1.57
N PRO A 359 23.24 27.40 2.86
CA PRO A 359 24.38 26.80 3.55
C PRO A 359 24.32 25.27 3.55
N SER A 360 25.49 24.61 3.41
CA SER A 360 25.56 23.15 3.37
C SER A 360 25.14 22.45 4.68
N ASN A 361 25.10 23.18 5.80
CA ASN A 361 24.58 22.71 7.09
C ASN A 361 23.08 22.98 7.29
N THR A 362 22.36 23.37 6.23
CA THR A 362 20.90 23.51 6.29
C THR A 362 20.28 22.12 6.42
N ASP A 363 19.36 21.93 7.36
CA ASP A 363 18.60 20.68 7.48
C ASP A 363 17.21 20.83 6.85
N LYS A 364 16.63 22.04 6.96
CA LYS A 364 15.28 22.38 6.48
C LYS A 364 15.23 23.81 5.95
N HIS A 365 14.54 23.99 4.84
CA HIS A 365 14.14 25.28 4.30
C HIS A 365 12.63 25.28 4.07
N GLU A 366 11.95 26.28 4.63
CA GLU A 366 10.48 26.38 4.63
C GLU A 366 10.06 27.78 4.21
N ILE A 367 9.13 27.83 3.25
CA ILE A 367 8.45 29.04 2.78
C ILE A 367 6.97 28.85 3.09
N SER A 368 6.41 29.69 3.95
CA SER A 368 5.02 29.59 4.40
C SER A 368 4.40 30.98 4.59
N GLY A 369 3.07 31.06 4.51
CA GLY A 369 2.32 32.31 4.72
C GLY A 369 1.48 32.74 3.52
N GLU A 370 1.07 34.01 3.49
CA GLU A 370 0.22 34.56 2.42
C GLU A 370 1.03 34.91 1.15
N ASP A 371 2.32 35.25 1.30
CA ASP A 371 3.19 35.69 0.21
C ASP A 371 4.06 34.56 -0.39
N VAL A 372 3.64 33.29 -0.25
CA VAL A 372 4.43 32.12 -0.67
C VAL A 372 4.78 32.17 -2.16
N ALA A 373 3.84 32.61 -3.00
CA ALA A 373 4.08 32.77 -4.43
C ALA A 373 5.23 33.75 -4.72
N ASP A 374 5.25 34.92 -4.08
CA ASP A 374 6.26 35.93 -4.33
C ASP A 374 7.62 35.57 -3.72
N GLN A 375 7.61 34.92 -2.54
CA GLN A 375 8.81 34.33 -1.95
C GLN A 375 9.42 33.25 -2.86
N LEU A 376 8.59 32.37 -3.44
CA LEU A 376 9.06 31.36 -4.40
C LEU A 376 9.57 31.99 -5.70
N LYS A 377 8.97 33.07 -6.21
CA LYS A 377 9.49 33.79 -7.39
C LYS A 377 10.86 34.42 -7.10
N ALA A 378 11.00 35.08 -5.95
CA ALA A 378 12.27 35.65 -5.52
C ALA A 378 13.34 34.57 -5.35
N PHE A 379 12.96 33.44 -4.74
CA PHE A 379 13.85 32.29 -4.60
C PHE A 379 14.24 31.68 -5.95
N ALA A 380 13.28 31.56 -6.88
CA ALA A 380 13.55 31.12 -8.24
C ALA A 380 14.54 32.03 -8.99
N ALA A 381 14.47 33.34 -8.77
CA ALA A 381 15.40 34.31 -9.34
C ALA A 381 16.81 34.12 -8.75
N LEU A 382 16.92 34.02 -7.42
CA LEU A 382 18.20 33.76 -6.74
C LEU A 382 18.86 32.46 -7.25
N VAL A 383 18.10 31.36 -7.35
CA VAL A 383 18.62 30.08 -7.83
C VAL A 383 19.09 30.13 -9.29
N ALA A 384 18.55 31.04 -10.10
CA ALA A 384 19.00 31.23 -11.48
C ALA A 384 20.33 31.99 -11.60
N GLU A 385 20.75 32.72 -10.56
CA GLU A 385 22.00 33.46 -10.58
C GLU A 385 23.20 32.51 -10.46
N ASP A 386 24.17 32.66 -11.36
CA ASP A 386 25.42 31.93 -11.26
C ASP A 386 26.30 32.53 -10.16
N SER A 387 26.63 31.74 -9.14
CA SER A 387 27.68 32.04 -8.18
C SER A 387 29.06 32.03 -8.88
N MET A 388 29.36 33.05 -9.67
CA MET A 388 30.70 33.26 -10.23
C MET A 388 31.62 34.06 -9.30
N ASP A 389 31.16 34.49 -8.11
CA ASP A 389 31.84 35.55 -7.36
C ASP A 389 32.38 35.18 -5.96
N HIS A 390 32.49 33.90 -5.60
CA HIS A 390 33.18 33.51 -4.36
C HIS A 390 34.24 32.43 -4.60
N GLU A 391 35.27 32.80 -5.36
CA GLU A 391 36.64 32.34 -5.09
C GLU A 391 37.28 33.33 -4.11
N ASP A 392 37.48 32.90 -2.86
CA ASP A 392 38.55 33.39 -1.98
C ASP A 392 39.35 32.17 -1.51
#